data_AF-A0AAD3CHY2-F1
#
_entry.id   AF-A0AAD3CHY2-F1
#
_cell.length_a   1.000
_cell.length_b   1.000
_cell.length_c   1.000
_cell.angle_alpha   90.00
_cell.angle_beta   90.00
_cell.angle_gamma   90.00
#
_symmetry.space_group_name_H-M   'P 1'
#
loop_
_entity.id
_entity.type
_entity.pdbx_description
1 polymer ?
#
loop_
_entity_poly.entity_id
_entity_poly.type
_entity_poly.pdbx_seq_one_letter_code
_entity_poly.pdbx_strand_id
1 'polypeptide(L)'
;MAKLKTIKMMIPEGAGYGDSLTFNVNGNELEIAIPEGSKVGDVLQIQVQVESDEEDIDGSKDVTQDDDDDDVTKVPLKNLGITLELHSKVPSSVEAARFKDKGETPEEGQMKCDGTFAMPWQAGIHLAQHICSDKFHERFADVRNVLELGSGTGLCGITFAVNATNKLSKRKTDIKKLNLILTDMPNAMNTLQYNLDVNKDKLSSQLDEKQIHVAPLVWGNNGNIDKIHSKLKQVEGADLILGSDLLYNVSLDVLKGLCKTIKSIDSPKKARILLSVRWRKPEEERVFFELMRDNGYDFELLEHDDSPYACHLNWEEFGNPKSKKSNEFFGNNYAKVDGESKPLKDVCEDDMDVMTDDEFDQFERRFIQVYIGKSND
;
A
#
# COMPACT_ATOMS: atom_id res chain seq x y z
N MET A 1 -15.53 -12.43 8.91
CA MET A 1 -14.55 -12.04 7.88
C MET A 1 -15.12 -12.41 6.53
N ALA A 2 -15.30 -11.45 5.62
CA ALA A 2 -15.76 -11.74 4.26
C ALA A 2 -14.71 -12.59 3.52
N LYS A 3 -15.12 -13.72 2.94
CA LYS A 3 -14.22 -14.55 2.13
C LYS A 3 -14.25 -14.03 0.69
N LEU A 4 -13.09 -13.82 0.09
CA LEU A 4 -13.00 -13.53 -1.34
C LEU A 4 -13.10 -14.84 -2.11
N LYS A 5 -13.99 -14.88 -3.11
CA LYS A 5 -14.14 -16.01 -4.03
C LYS A 5 -13.84 -15.52 -5.44
N THR A 6 -12.94 -16.22 -6.13
CA THR A 6 -12.63 -15.94 -7.54
C THR A 6 -13.52 -16.77 -8.44
N ILE A 7 -14.24 -16.12 -9.34
CA ILE A 7 -15.09 -16.75 -10.36
C ILE A 7 -14.42 -16.59 -11.71
N LYS A 8 -14.26 -17.71 -12.42
CA LYS A 8 -13.70 -17.75 -13.78
C LYS A 8 -14.85 -17.96 -14.77
N MET A 9 -15.00 -17.04 -15.71
CA MET A 9 -16.07 -17.08 -16.71
C MET A 9 -15.48 -16.88 -18.10
N MET A 10 -15.81 -17.78 -19.02
CA MET A 10 -15.38 -17.67 -20.43
C MET A 10 -16.34 -16.77 -21.20
N ILE A 11 -15.81 -15.88 -22.04
CA ILE A 11 -16.65 -15.05 -22.92
C ILE A 11 -17.29 -15.94 -23.99
N PRO A 12 -18.64 -16.03 -24.01
CA PRO A 12 -19.35 -16.90 -24.94
C PRO A 12 -19.28 -16.36 -26.37
N GLU A 13 -19.50 -17.26 -27.33
CA GLU A 13 -19.56 -16.89 -28.74
C GLU A 13 -20.74 -15.94 -28.98
N GLY A 14 -20.45 -14.79 -29.60
CA GLY A 14 -21.44 -13.74 -29.88
C GLY A 14 -21.49 -12.60 -28.87
N ALA A 15 -20.79 -12.69 -27.74
CA ALA A 15 -20.64 -11.59 -26.78
C ALA A 15 -19.38 -10.76 -27.09
N GLY A 16 -19.50 -9.43 -27.03
CA GLY A 16 -18.44 -8.47 -27.34
C GLY A 16 -18.29 -7.37 -26.29
N TYR A 17 -17.37 -6.44 -26.56
CA TYR A 17 -17.14 -5.29 -25.69
C TYR A 17 -18.43 -4.49 -25.42
N GLY A 18 -18.70 -4.24 -24.14
CA GLY A 18 -19.88 -3.50 -23.69
C GLY A 18 -21.12 -4.38 -23.47
N ASP A 19 -21.11 -5.64 -23.90
CA ASP A 19 -22.14 -6.60 -23.52
C ASP A 19 -21.98 -7.02 -22.06
N SER A 20 -23.10 -7.37 -21.43
CA SER A 20 -23.13 -7.83 -20.04
C SER A 20 -23.18 -9.35 -19.95
N LEU A 21 -22.41 -9.90 -19.02
CA LEU A 21 -22.47 -11.29 -18.63
C LEU A 21 -23.07 -11.40 -17.23
N THR A 22 -24.07 -12.26 -17.10
CA THR A 22 -24.81 -12.43 -15.85
C THR A 22 -24.52 -13.81 -15.26
N PHE A 23 -24.21 -13.85 -13.97
CA PHE A 23 -23.93 -15.09 -13.24
C PHE A 23 -24.45 -15.03 -11.81
N ASN A 24 -24.77 -16.19 -11.24
CA ASN A 24 -25.35 -16.29 -9.90
C ASN A 24 -24.28 -16.68 -8.87
N VAL A 25 -24.21 -15.95 -7.77
CA VAL A 25 -23.34 -16.25 -6.61
C VAL A 25 -24.21 -16.22 -5.36
N ASN A 26 -24.35 -17.37 -4.70
CA ASN A 26 -25.16 -17.54 -3.48
C ASN A 26 -26.59 -17.00 -3.61
N GLY A 27 -27.24 -17.20 -4.76
CA GLY A 27 -28.60 -16.74 -5.01
C GLY A 27 -28.69 -15.31 -5.55
N ASN A 28 -27.62 -14.51 -5.46
CA ASN A 28 -27.57 -13.16 -6.00
C ASN A 28 -27.11 -13.16 -7.46
N GLU A 29 -27.83 -12.44 -8.31
CA GLU A 29 -27.51 -12.27 -9.72
C GLU A 29 -26.56 -11.07 -9.88
N LEU A 30 -25.36 -11.32 -10.39
CA LEU A 30 -24.35 -10.30 -10.66
C LEU A 30 -24.17 -10.12 -12.15
N GLU A 31 -24.10 -8.86 -12.58
CA GLU A 31 -23.91 -8.46 -13.97
C GLU A 31 -22.58 -7.74 -14.13
N ILE A 32 -21.74 -8.21 -15.06
CA ILE A 32 -20.46 -7.59 -15.38
C ILE A 32 -20.37 -7.27 -16.87
N ALA A 33 -19.92 -6.06 -17.20
CA ALA A 33 -19.65 -5.68 -18.58
C ALA A 33 -18.32 -6.28 -19.06
N ILE A 34 -18.29 -6.77 -20.30
CA ILE A 34 -17.07 -7.28 -20.93
C ILE A 34 -16.08 -6.12 -21.18
N PRO A 35 -14.84 -6.19 -20.65
CA PRO A 35 -13.87 -5.11 -20.77
C PRO A 35 -13.33 -4.97 -22.21
N GLU A 36 -12.89 -3.75 -22.54
CA GLU A 36 -12.36 -3.42 -23.86
C GLU A 36 -11.16 -4.29 -24.22
N GLY A 37 -11.15 -4.83 -25.44
CA GLY A 37 -10.07 -5.68 -25.95
C GLY A 37 -10.24 -7.18 -25.68
N SER A 38 -11.26 -7.59 -24.90
CA SER A 38 -11.55 -9.01 -24.67
C SER A 38 -12.12 -9.68 -25.91
N LYS A 39 -11.77 -10.96 -26.13
CA LYS A 39 -12.18 -11.77 -27.28
C LYS A 39 -12.99 -12.98 -26.83
N VAL A 40 -13.80 -13.51 -27.74
CA VAL A 40 -14.50 -14.78 -27.55
C VAL A 40 -13.49 -15.87 -27.15
N GLY A 41 -13.80 -16.60 -26.07
CA GLY A 41 -12.92 -17.61 -25.50
C GLY A 41 -11.94 -17.11 -24.43
N ASP A 42 -11.80 -15.80 -24.24
CA ASP A 42 -11.04 -15.26 -23.11
C ASP A 42 -11.74 -15.60 -21.79
N VAL A 43 -10.94 -15.80 -20.74
CA VAL A 43 -11.43 -16.10 -19.39
C VAL A 43 -11.32 -14.87 -18.52
N LEU A 44 -12.47 -14.33 -18.11
CA LEU A 44 -12.57 -13.26 -17.12
C LEU A 44 -12.45 -13.86 -15.71
N GLN A 45 -11.65 -13.22 -14.86
CA GLN A 45 -11.54 -13.55 -13.44
C GLN A 45 -12.16 -12.42 -12.62
N ILE A 46 -13.13 -12.76 -11.80
CA ILE A 46 -13.90 -11.80 -11.01
C ILE A 46 -13.78 -12.19 -9.55
N GLN A 47 -13.27 -11.29 -8.72
CA GLN A 47 -13.24 -11.48 -7.27
C GLN A 47 -14.52 -10.91 -6.67
N VAL A 48 -15.29 -11.76 -6.01
CA VAL A 48 -16.51 -11.39 -5.29
C VAL A 48 -16.33 -11.66 -3.81
N GLN A 49 -16.77 -10.72 -2.97
CA GLN A 49 -16.88 -10.96 -1.53
C GLN A 49 -18.10 -11.84 -1.28
N VAL A 50 -17.90 -12.92 -0.53
CA VAL A 50 -18.95 -13.85 -0.13
C VAL A 50 -19.01 -13.86 1.38
N GLU A 51 -20.17 -13.52 1.93
CA GLU A 51 -20.44 -13.66 3.35
C GLU A 51 -20.54 -15.14 3.69
N SER A 52 -19.97 -15.54 4.83
CA SER A 52 -20.07 -16.90 5.32
C SER A 52 -21.43 -17.08 5.99
N ASP A 53 -22.33 -17.80 5.33
CA ASP A 53 -23.62 -18.19 5.92
C ASP A 53 -23.36 -19.15 7.10
N GLU A 54 -23.45 -18.65 8.33
CA GLU A 54 -23.78 -19.48 9.49
C GLU A 54 -25.30 -19.67 9.51
N GLU A 55 -25.76 -20.92 9.44
CA GLU A 55 -27.17 -21.27 9.36
C GLU A 55 -27.99 -20.77 10.59
N ASP A 56 -28.92 -19.86 10.29
CA ASP A 56 -30.22 -19.54 10.88
C ASP A 56 -30.58 -19.99 12.32
N ILE A 57 -30.93 -18.99 13.15
CA ILE A 57 -32.11 -19.09 14.04
C ILE A 57 -32.98 -17.82 13.91
N ASP A 58 -34.20 -18.07 13.46
CA ASP A 58 -35.42 -17.25 13.37
C ASP A 58 -35.62 -16.20 14.48
N GLY A 59 -35.98 -14.98 14.08
CA GLY A 59 -36.44 -13.95 15.00
C GLY A 59 -36.63 -12.59 14.36
N SER A 60 -37.75 -12.40 13.67
CA SER A 60 -38.32 -11.11 13.26
C SER A 60 -38.04 -9.99 14.29
N LYS A 61 -37.14 -9.06 13.94
CA LYS A 61 -37.06 -7.72 14.52
C LYS A 61 -36.63 -6.72 13.45
N ASP A 62 -37.47 -5.71 13.31
CA ASP A 62 -37.15 -4.38 12.81
C ASP A 62 -35.91 -3.87 13.57
N VAL A 63 -34.74 -3.89 12.92
CA VAL A 63 -33.50 -3.34 13.44
C VAL A 63 -32.87 -2.55 12.30
N THR A 64 -32.83 -1.24 12.47
CA THR A 64 -31.89 -0.37 11.75
C THR A 64 -30.49 -0.83 12.14
N GLN A 65 -29.90 -1.66 11.31
CA GLN A 65 -28.55 -2.15 11.47
C GLN A 65 -27.62 -1.04 10.97
N ASP A 66 -27.07 -0.27 11.92
CA ASP A 66 -25.97 0.64 11.64
C ASP A 66 -24.70 -0.22 11.45
N ASP A 67 -24.46 -0.68 10.22
CA ASP A 67 -23.29 -1.46 9.79
C ASP A 67 -21.98 -0.63 9.74
N ASP A 68 -21.82 0.35 10.62
CA ASP A 68 -20.75 1.36 10.54
C ASP A 68 -19.43 0.96 11.26
N ASP A 69 -19.38 -0.18 11.97
CA ASP A 69 -18.22 -0.55 12.82
C ASP A 69 -17.17 -1.45 12.14
N ASP A 70 -17.45 -2.02 10.96
CA ASP A 70 -16.56 -3.01 10.32
C ASP A 70 -15.40 -2.44 9.47
N ASP A 71 -15.28 -1.11 9.37
CA ASP A 71 -14.33 -0.46 8.46
C ASP A 71 -13.02 0.02 9.10
N VAL A 72 -12.75 -0.33 10.37
CA VAL A 72 -11.55 0.12 11.10
C VAL A 72 -10.52 -1.00 11.23
N THR A 73 -9.37 -0.82 10.58
CA THR A 73 -8.20 -1.69 10.81
C THR A 73 -7.30 -1.10 11.90
N LYS A 74 -7.03 -1.89 12.95
CA LYS A 74 -6.13 -1.53 14.05
C LYS A 74 -4.74 -2.09 13.82
N VAL A 75 -3.74 -1.21 13.64
CA VAL A 75 -2.34 -1.61 13.37
C VAL A 75 -1.46 -1.33 14.60
N PRO A 76 -1.02 -2.36 15.35
CA PRO A 76 -0.17 -2.17 16.52
C PRO A 76 1.30 -1.87 16.14
N LEU A 77 1.79 -0.71 16.56
CA LEU A 77 3.18 -0.30 16.52
C LEU A 77 3.91 -0.82 17.77
N LYS A 78 4.20 -2.14 17.78
CA LYS A 78 4.69 -2.88 18.96
C LYS A 78 5.84 -2.21 19.71
N ASN A 79 6.83 -1.67 19.00
CA ASN A 79 8.00 -1.02 19.60
C ASN A 79 7.69 0.34 20.26
N LEU A 80 6.50 0.89 20.04
CA LEU A 80 6.04 2.14 20.62
C LEU A 80 4.90 1.93 21.64
N GLY A 81 4.28 0.75 21.68
CA GLY A 81 3.10 0.50 22.50
C GLY A 81 1.87 1.31 22.07
N ILE A 82 1.82 1.72 20.80
CA ILE A 82 0.75 2.53 20.20
C ILE A 82 0.04 1.69 19.15
N THR A 83 -1.27 1.87 18.98
CA THR A 83 -2.05 1.26 17.89
C THR A 83 -2.61 2.37 17.02
N LEU A 84 -2.42 2.29 15.71
CA LEU A 84 -3.07 3.18 14.76
C LEU A 84 -4.44 2.64 14.36
N GLU A 85 -5.37 3.56 14.10
CA GLU A 85 -6.72 3.25 13.60
C GLU A 85 -6.82 3.74 12.16
N LEU A 86 -7.01 2.82 11.22
CA LEU A 86 -7.03 3.10 9.79
C LEU A 86 -8.37 2.70 9.22
N HIS A 87 -9.10 3.66 8.71
CA HIS A 87 -10.40 3.47 8.10
C HIS A 87 -10.28 3.28 6.59
N SER A 88 -11.08 2.38 6.05
CA SER A 88 -11.23 2.12 4.62
C SER A 88 -12.06 3.22 3.92
N LYS A 89 -13.04 3.77 4.63
CA LYS A 89 -13.93 4.85 4.18
C LYS A 89 -14.15 5.89 5.29
N VAL A 90 -14.58 7.09 4.91
CA VAL A 90 -14.98 8.11 5.90
C VAL A 90 -16.39 7.75 6.39
N PRO A 91 -16.65 7.73 7.72
CA PRO A 91 -17.99 7.44 8.22
C PRO A 91 -19.02 8.44 7.69
N SER A 92 -20.19 7.94 7.30
CA SER A 92 -21.29 8.73 6.71
C SER A 92 -21.69 9.94 7.57
N SER A 93 -21.64 9.79 8.90
CA SER A 93 -21.91 10.85 9.86
C SER A 93 -20.90 12.01 9.78
N VAL A 94 -19.62 11.70 9.54
CA VAL A 94 -18.53 12.67 9.39
C VAL A 94 -18.60 13.34 8.02
N GLU A 95 -18.92 12.58 6.96
CA GLU A 95 -19.13 13.13 5.62
C GLU A 95 -20.28 14.14 5.62
N ALA A 96 -21.44 13.77 6.20
CA ALA A 96 -22.60 14.64 6.30
C ALA A 96 -22.32 15.95 7.07
N ALA A 97 -21.43 15.92 8.08
CA ALA A 97 -20.99 17.12 8.78
C ALA A 97 -20.10 18.01 7.90
N ARG A 98 -19.14 17.43 7.17
CA ARG A 98 -18.21 18.17 6.29
C ARG A 98 -18.94 18.89 5.14
N PHE A 99 -19.96 18.27 4.56
CA PHE A 99 -20.74 18.88 3.46
C PHE A 99 -21.60 20.05 3.93
N LYS A 100 -22.13 20.02 5.16
CA LYS A 100 -22.90 21.14 5.72
C LYS A 100 -22.05 22.41 5.90
N ASP A 101 -20.76 22.25 6.21
CA ASP A 101 -19.86 23.39 6.45
C ASP A 101 -19.28 24.01 5.17
N LYS A 102 -19.18 23.25 4.07
CA LYS A 102 -18.55 23.73 2.83
C LYS A 102 -19.53 24.14 1.72
N GLY A 103 -20.81 23.76 1.81
CA GLY A 103 -21.80 24.08 0.77
C GLY A 103 -21.48 23.48 -0.60
N GLU A 104 -20.58 22.49 -0.66
CA GLU A 104 -20.17 21.80 -1.87
C GLU A 104 -21.01 20.52 -2.02
N THR A 105 -21.66 20.32 -3.16
CA THR A 105 -22.25 19.02 -3.53
C THR A 105 -21.15 18.11 -4.07
N PRO A 106 -21.19 16.78 -3.82
CA PRO A 106 -20.22 15.86 -4.42
C PRO A 106 -20.22 15.98 -5.94
N GLU A 107 -19.08 16.28 -6.56
CA GLU A 107 -18.96 16.23 -8.03
C GLU A 107 -19.08 14.78 -8.49
N GLU A 108 -20.14 14.49 -9.25
CA GLU A 108 -20.34 13.23 -9.97
C GLU A 108 -19.33 13.12 -11.11
N GLY A 109 -18.12 12.68 -10.77
CA GLY A 109 -17.01 12.49 -11.70
C GLY A 109 -15.99 11.53 -11.12
N GLN A 110 -16.44 10.46 -10.46
CA GLN A 110 -15.56 9.45 -9.88
C GLN A 110 -14.79 8.72 -10.99
N MET A 111 -13.53 9.08 -11.15
CA MET A 111 -12.55 8.24 -11.83
C MET A 111 -12.60 6.86 -11.19
N LYS A 112 -12.87 5.81 -11.98
CA LYS A 112 -12.92 4.42 -11.49
C LYS A 112 -11.64 4.11 -10.73
N CYS A 113 -11.74 3.94 -9.41
CA CYS A 113 -10.66 3.47 -8.57
C CYS A 113 -10.97 2.03 -8.15
N ASP A 114 -9.94 1.21 -8.05
CA ASP A 114 -9.99 -0.20 -7.65
C ASP A 114 -10.16 -0.40 -6.14
N GLY A 115 -10.25 0.68 -5.34
CA GLY A 115 -10.41 0.64 -3.89
C GLY A 115 -9.14 0.26 -3.12
N THR A 116 -8.03 0.01 -3.80
CA THR A 116 -6.80 -0.51 -3.16
C THR A 116 -6.19 0.44 -2.13
N PHE A 117 -6.44 1.76 -2.25
CA PHE A 117 -5.98 2.76 -1.30
C PHE A 117 -6.58 2.62 0.11
N ALA A 118 -7.70 1.89 0.25
CA ALA A 118 -8.46 1.78 1.49
C ALA A 118 -7.88 0.76 2.49
N MET A 119 -6.90 -0.05 2.08
CA MET A 119 -6.39 -1.16 2.90
C MET A 119 -4.95 -0.91 3.37
N PRO A 120 -4.62 -1.21 4.64
CA PRO A 120 -3.23 -1.27 5.09
C PRO A 120 -2.57 -2.57 4.60
N TRP A 121 -2.00 -2.53 3.41
CA TRP A 121 -1.31 -3.69 2.81
C TRP A 121 -0.15 -4.19 3.65
N GLN A 122 0.16 -5.49 3.53
CA GLN A 122 1.21 -6.15 4.32
C GLN A 122 2.59 -5.52 4.16
N ALA A 123 2.95 -5.07 2.94
CA ALA A 123 4.18 -4.32 2.72
C ALA A 123 4.23 -3.02 3.56
N GLY A 124 3.08 -2.38 3.78
CA GLY A 124 2.94 -1.16 4.58
C GLY A 124 3.06 -1.44 6.06
N ILE A 125 2.46 -2.54 6.52
CA ILE A 125 2.61 -3.03 7.90
C ILE A 125 4.08 -3.34 8.19
N HIS A 126 4.75 -4.03 7.27
CA HIS A 126 6.18 -4.31 7.35
C HIS A 126 7.03 -3.05 7.41
N LEU A 127 6.73 -2.06 6.55
CA LEU A 127 7.45 -0.79 6.54
C LEU A 127 7.21 -0.01 7.84
N ALA A 128 5.98 0.03 8.34
CA ALA A 128 5.63 0.66 9.60
C ALA A 128 6.41 0.04 10.78
N GLN A 129 6.50 -1.29 10.84
CA GLN A 129 7.31 -1.98 11.84
C GLN A 129 8.80 -1.62 11.72
N HIS A 130 9.34 -1.59 10.50
CA HIS A 130 10.72 -1.17 10.25
C HIS A 130 10.97 0.28 10.70
N ILE A 131 10.04 1.20 10.40
CA ILE A 131 10.11 2.60 10.84
C ILE A 131 10.22 2.69 12.37
N CYS A 132 9.51 1.84 13.11
CA CYS A 132 9.57 1.83 14.57
C CYS A 132 10.86 1.20 15.16
N SER A 133 11.69 0.53 14.35
CA SER A 133 12.93 -0.13 14.80
C SER A 133 14.00 0.88 15.23
N ASP A 134 14.91 0.49 16.13
CA ASP A 134 16.03 1.35 16.53
C ASP A 134 17.03 1.58 15.37
N LYS A 135 17.25 0.58 14.51
CA LYS A 135 18.06 0.71 13.29
C LYS A 135 17.55 1.83 12.37
N PHE A 136 16.23 1.95 12.23
CA PHE A 136 15.63 3.06 11.47
C PHE A 136 15.97 4.40 12.10
N HIS A 137 15.83 4.55 13.42
CA HIS A 137 16.19 5.82 14.09
C HIS A 137 17.64 6.19 13.91
N GLU A 138 18.56 5.25 14.10
CA GLU A 138 20.00 5.50 13.92
C GLU A 138 20.32 6.03 12.52
N ARG A 139 19.65 5.45 11.51
CA ARG A 139 19.82 5.82 10.11
C ARG A 139 19.15 7.15 9.77
N PHE A 140 17.95 7.42 10.26
CA PHE A 140 17.09 8.52 9.81
C PHE A 140 16.82 9.62 10.87
N ALA A 141 17.60 9.68 11.95
CA ALA A 141 17.45 10.67 13.03
C ALA A 141 17.57 12.14 12.59
N ASP A 142 18.17 12.40 11.42
CA ASP A 142 18.41 13.71 10.83
C ASP A 142 17.33 14.15 9.82
N VAL A 143 16.37 13.28 9.48
CA VAL A 143 15.31 13.56 8.49
C VAL A 143 14.35 14.64 8.99
N ARG A 144 14.16 15.71 8.20
CA ARG A 144 13.18 16.77 8.46
C ARG A 144 12.03 16.74 7.47
N ASN A 145 12.32 16.56 6.19
CA ASN A 145 11.31 16.64 5.14
C ASN A 145 11.00 15.25 4.60
N VAL A 146 9.77 14.80 4.82
CA VAL A 146 9.29 13.48 4.42
C VAL A 146 8.16 13.64 3.42
N LEU A 147 8.19 12.84 2.37
CA LEU A 147 7.09 12.69 1.45
C LEU A 147 6.75 11.21 1.31
N GLU A 148 5.48 10.84 1.45
CA GLU A 148 5.01 9.49 1.16
C GLU A 148 4.27 9.46 -0.18
N LEU A 149 4.69 8.57 -1.07
CA LEU A 149 4.06 8.28 -2.35
C LEU A 149 3.09 7.12 -2.18
N GLY A 150 1.88 7.24 -2.73
CA GLY A 150 0.87 6.17 -2.66
C GLY A 150 0.54 5.80 -1.22
N SER A 151 0.17 6.80 -0.42
CA SER A 151 0.00 6.66 1.03
C SER A 151 -1.15 5.72 1.39
N GLY A 152 -2.14 5.56 0.52
CA GLY A 152 -3.38 4.83 0.78
C GLY A 152 -4.06 5.35 2.04
N THR A 153 -4.03 4.52 3.08
CA THR A 153 -4.55 4.84 4.42
C THR A 153 -3.69 5.83 5.21
N GLY A 154 -2.44 6.09 4.78
CA GLY A 154 -1.47 6.93 5.47
C GLY A 154 -0.59 6.18 6.47
N LEU A 155 -0.65 4.85 6.50
CA LEU A 155 -0.01 4.01 7.51
C LEU A 155 1.46 4.36 7.72
N CYS A 156 2.30 4.42 6.68
CA CYS A 156 3.74 4.56 6.88
C CYS A 156 4.14 5.98 7.29
N GLY A 157 3.54 7.01 6.69
CA GLY A 157 3.79 8.41 7.04
C GLY A 157 3.26 8.78 8.42
N ILE A 158 2.05 8.33 8.80
CA ILE A 158 1.54 8.52 10.16
C ILE A 158 2.43 7.79 11.16
N THR A 159 2.83 6.55 10.86
CA THR A 159 3.79 5.79 11.68
C THR A 159 5.10 6.55 11.84
N PHE A 160 5.65 7.12 10.76
CA PHE A 160 6.85 7.94 10.83
C PHE A 160 6.66 9.13 11.77
N ALA A 161 5.55 9.86 11.66
CA ALA A 161 5.26 11.01 12.51
C ALA A 161 5.17 10.60 13.99
N VAL A 162 4.39 9.57 14.31
CA VAL A 162 4.25 9.01 15.68
C VAL A 162 5.60 8.55 16.23
N ASN A 163 6.40 7.87 15.40
CA ASN A 163 7.70 7.37 15.80
C ASN A 163 8.70 8.50 16.05
N ALA A 164 8.70 9.54 15.20
CA ALA A 164 9.50 10.75 15.37
C ALA A 164 9.14 11.51 16.64
N THR A 165 7.85 11.59 16.99
CA THR A 165 7.37 12.29 18.18
C THR A 165 7.59 11.51 19.47
N ASN A 166 7.66 10.18 19.43
CA ASN A 166 7.89 9.36 20.62
C ASN A 166 9.39 9.20 20.96
N LYS A 167 10.28 9.29 19.97
CA LYS A 167 11.74 9.19 20.18
C LYS A 167 12.47 10.54 20.07
N LEU A 168 11.89 11.62 20.60
CA LEU A 168 12.46 12.98 20.53
C LEU A 168 13.93 13.06 20.97
N SER A 169 14.29 12.38 22.06
CA SER A 169 15.66 12.40 22.60
C SER A 169 16.69 11.75 21.67
N LYS A 170 16.25 10.89 20.74
CA LYS A 170 17.12 10.23 19.74
C LYS A 170 17.21 11.03 18.42
N ARG A 171 16.39 12.08 18.23
CA ARG A 171 16.43 12.89 17.01
C ARG A 171 17.63 13.85 17.01
N LYS A 172 18.23 14.03 15.84
CA LYS A 172 19.29 15.02 15.59
C LYS A 172 18.72 16.38 15.15
N THR A 173 17.43 16.42 14.85
CA THR A 173 16.72 17.62 14.39
C THR A 173 15.52 17.92 15.28
N ASP A 174 15.27 19.20 15.51
CA ASP A 174 14.08 19.69 16.19
C ASP A 174 12.81 19.18 15.50
N ILE A 175 11.91 18.58 16.28
CA ILE A 175 10.62 18.07 15.80
C ILE A 175 9.76 19.19 15.20
N LYS A 176 9.93 20.43 15.66
CA LYS A 176 9.28 21.63 15.11
C LYS A 176 9.78 21.99 13.72
N LYS A 177 10.71 21.24 13.15
CA LYS A 177 11.17 21.39 11.76
C LYS A 177 10.78 20.20 10.89
N LEU A 178 10.07 19.21 11.45
CA LEU A 178 9.54 18.12 10.66
C LEU A 178 8.52 18.68 9.67
N ASN A 179 8.51 18.20 8.45
CA ASN A 179 7.50 18.47 7.45
C ASN A 179 7.17 17.15 6.75
N LEU A 180 5.91 16.72 6.82
CA LEU A 180 5.42 15.47 6.27
C LEU A 180 4.35 15.76 5.22
N ILE A 181 4.50 15.21 4.03
CA ILE A 181 3.49 15.29 2.97
C ILE A 181 3.05 13.87 2.61
N LEU A 182 1.81 13.53 2.96
CA LEU A 182 1.13 12.30 2.57
C LEU A 182 0.48 12.54 1.22
N THR A 183 0.80 11.70 0.23
CA THR A 183 0.29 11.86 -1.12
C THR A 183 -0.31 10.59 -1.68
N ASP A 184 -1.38 10.76 -2.45
CA ASP A 184 -2.08 9.68 -3.17
C ASP A 184 -2.93 10.25 -4.31
N MET A 185 -3.67 9.41 -5.02
CA MET A 185 -4.67 9.80 -6.00
C MET A 185 -5.78 10.65 -5.37
N PRO A 186 -6.42 11.58 -6.14
CA PRO A 186 -7.43 12.50 -5.60
C PRO A 186 -8.57 11.84 -4.81
N ASN A 187 -9.00 10.65 -5.21
CA ASN A 187 -10.08 9.90 -4.58
C ASN A 187 -9.73 9.35 -3.19
N ALA A 188 -8.45 9.19 -2.85
CA ALA A 188 -8.01 8.73 -1.53
C ALA A 188 -7.94 9.86 -0.50
N MET A 189 -8.05 11.13 -0.92
CA MET A 189 -7.74 12.29 -0.07
C MET A 189 -8.65 12.42 1.16
N ASN A 190 -9.94 12.11 1.03
CA ASN A 190 -10.88 12.20 2.14
C ASN A 190 -10.56 11.18 3.24
N THR A 191 -10.36 9.92 2.85
CA THR A 191 -9.98 8.81 3.73
C THR A 191 -8.61 9.06 4.36
N LEU A 192 -7.61 9.47 3.56
CA LEU A 192 -6.26 9.77 4.04
C LEU A 192 -6.25 10.92 5.06
N GLN A 193 -6.99 12.00 4.81
CA GLN A 193 -7.13 13.09 5.77
C GLN A 193 -7.87 12.64 7.04
N TYR A 194 -8.92 11.84 6.90
CA TYR A 194 -9.65 11.31 8.05
C TYR A 194 -8.76 10.42 8.93
N ASN A 195 -7.99 9.51 8.32
CA ASN A 195 -7.03 8.65 9.03
C ASN A 195 -5.95 9.46 9.73
N LEU A 196 -5.47 10.55 9.13
CA LEU A 196 -4.59 11.47 9.84
C LEU A 196 -5.29 12.08 11.06
N ASP A 197 -6.51 12.59 10.90
CA ASP A 197 -7.28 13.26 11.95
C ASP A 197 -7.55 12.35 13.16
N VAL A 198 -8.00 11.10 12.95
CA VAL A 198 -8.30 10.14 14.04
C VAL A 198 -7.06 9.64 14.79
N ASN A 199 -5.86 9.86 14.23
CA ASN A 199 -4.59 9.51 14.86
C ASN A 199 -3.82 10.72 15.40
N LYS A 200 -4.39 11.93 15.36
CA LYS A 200 -3.71 13.16 15.83
C LYS A 200 -3.32 13.13 17.30
N ASP A 201 -4.12 12.50 18.14
CA ASP A 201 -3.87 12.34 19.58
C ASP A 201 -2.61 11.52 19.90
N LYS A 202 -2.15 10.70 18.93
CA LYS A 202 -0.93 9.88 19.01
C LYS A 202 0.33 10.67 18.65
N LEU A 203 0.18 11.89 18.13
CA LEU A 203 1.27 12.80 17.81
C LEU A 203 1.65 13.65 19.02
N SER A 204 2.91 14.11 19.10
CA SER A 204 3.32 15.04 20.15
C SER A 204 2.70 16.41 19.92
N SER A 205 2.25 17.06 20.98
CA SER A 205 1.85 18.48 20.98
C SER A 205 2.96 19.45 20.57
N GLN A 206 4.21 18.99 20.45
CA GLN A 206 5.33 19.78 19.93
C GLN A 206 5.38 19.83 18.40
N LEU A 207 4.69 18.93 17.71
CA LEU A 207 4.57 18.94 16.26
C LEU A 207 3.43 19.89 15.87
N ASP A 208 3.72 20.90 15.06
CA ASP A 208 2.69 21.82 14.57
C ASP A 208 1.84 21.10 13.53
N GLU A 209 0.51 21.12 13.67
CA GLU A 209 -0.41 20.50 12.70
C GLU A 209 -0.20 21.05 11.27
N LYS A 210 0.30 22.28 11.14
CA LYS A 210 0.66 22.87 9.84
C LYS A 210 1.85 22.19 9.16
N GLN A 211 2.46 21.20 9.79
CA GLN A 211 3.63 20.48 9.28
C GLN A 211 3.28 19.13 8.65
N ILE A 212 2.05 18.66 8.85
CA ILE A 212 1.57 17.44 8.20
C ILE A 212 0.52 17.84 7.17
N HIS A 213 0.76 17.45 5.93
CA HIS A 213 -0.08 17.80 4.81
C HIS A 213 -0.56 16.55 4.09
N VAL A 214 -1.84 16.53 3.75
CA VAL A 214 -2.38 15.64 2.73
C VAL A 214 -2.44 16.40 1.41
N ALA A 215 -2.01 15.78 0.32
CA ALA A 215 -2.05 16.41 -1.01
C ALA A 215 -2.21 15.38 -2.14
N PRO A 216 -3.00 15.68 -3.18
CA PRO A 216 -3.15 14.78 -4.32
C PRO A 216 -1.86 14.77 -5.16
N LEU A 217 -1.45 13.58 -5.58
CA LEU A 217 -0.30 13.35 -6.47
C LEU A 217 -0.54 12.12 -7.37
N VAL A 218 -0.97 12.39 -8.60
CA VAL A 218 -0.93 11.40 -9.68
C VAL A 218 0.51 11.32 -10.22
N TRP A 219 1.10 10.13 -10.22
CA TRP A 219 2.48 9.96 -10.66
C TRP A 219 2.68 10.38 -12.12
N GLY A 220 3.79 11.08 -12.39
CA GLY A 220 4.14 11.61 -13.71
C GLY A 220 3.37 12.86 -14.13
N ASN A 221 2.34 13.27 -13.37
CA ASN A 221 1.59 14.49 -13.64
C ASN A 221 2.37 15.74 -13.19
N ASN A 222 2.83 16.55 -14.16
CA ASN A 222 3.62 17.74 -13.89
C ASN A 222 2.90 18.75 -12.98
N GLY A 223 1.60 18.98 -13.19
CA GLY A 223 0.84 19.95 -12.39
C GLY A 223 0.73 19.55 -10.92
N ASN A 224 0.65 18.25 -10.61
CA ASN A 224 0.69 17.76 -9.24
C ASN A 224 2.10 17.87 -8.65
N ILE A 225 3.11 17.43 -9.42
CA ILE A 225 4.52 17.51 -9.03
C ILE A 225 4.93 18.96 -8.72
N ASP A 226 4.52 19.94 -9.53
CA ASP A 226 4.81 21.36 -9.32
C ASP A 226 4.18 21.90 -8.01
N LYS A 227 2.95 21.45 -7.69
CA LYS A 227 2.28 21.79 -6.42
C LYS A 227 3.06 21.23 -5.24
N ILE A 228 3.47 19.97 -5.29
CA ILE A 228 4.29 19.34 -4.25
C ILE A 228 5.65 20.05 -4.14
N HIS A 229 6.28 20.37 -5.26
CA HIS A 229 7.52 21.14 -5.29
C HIS A 229 7.39 22.50 -4.65
N SER A 230 6.31 23.23 -4.87
CA SER A 230 6.14 24.54 -4.25
C SER A 230 6.08 24.44 -2.72
N LYS A 231 5.50 23.36 -2.17
CA LYS A 231 5.57 23.04 -0.73
C LYS A 231 6.98 22.66 -0.29
N LEU A 232 7.67 21.80 -1.04
CA LEU A 232 9.01 21.32 -0.70
C LEU A 232 10.12 22.36 -0.89
N LYS A 233 9.97 23.32 -1.82
CA LYS A 233 10.95 24.39 -2.07
C LYS A 233 11.12 25.31 -0.87
N GLN A 234 10.08 25.45 -0.05
CA GLN A 234 10.14 26.20 1.20
C GLN A 234 11.05 25.51 2.24
N VAL A 235 11.37 24.23 2.02
CA VAL A 235 12.12 23.38 2.96
C VAL A 235 13.32 22.67 2.32
N GLU A 236 13.86 23.18 1.21
CA GLU A 236 15.06 22.63 0.54
C GLU A 236 14.89 21.21 -0.04
N GLY A 237 13.68 20.78 -0.39
CA GLY A 237 13.42 19.45 -0.96
C GLY A 237 13.22 18.35 0.09
N ALA A 238 12.92 17.13 -0.36
CA ALA A 238 12.72 15.97 0.53
C ALA A 238 14.06 15.41 1.04
N ASP A 239 14.11 15.00 2.30
CA ASP A 239 15.23 14.23 2.88
C ASP A 239 14.93 12.72 2.83
N LEU A 240 13.64 12.35 2.87
CA LEU A 240 13.13 10.99 2.83
C LEU A 240 11.90 10.91 1.94
N ILE A 241 11.88 9.97 1.01
CA ILE A 241 10.70 9.56 0.26
C ILE A 241 10.30 8.17 0.75
N LEU A 242 9.06 8.00 1.19
CA LEU A 242 8.47 6.73 1.60
C LEU A 242 7.57 6.19 0.50
N GLY A 243 7.52 4.88 0.36
CA GLY A 243 6.56 4.19 -0.49
C GLY A 243 6.36 2.76 -0.05
N SER A 244 5.11 2.30 -0.06
CA SER A 244 4.79 0.92 0.24
C SER A 244 3.91 0.35 -0.85
N ASP A 245 4.29 -0.83 -1.35
CA ASP A 245 3.52 -1.60 -2.32
C ASP A 245 3.22 -0.87 -3.64
N LEU A 246 4.12 0.03 -4.07
CA LEU A 246 3.89 0.90 -5.23
C LEU A 246 3.99 0.19 -6.59
N LEU A 247 4.49 -1.04 -6.61
CA LEU A 247 4.82 -1.78 -7.84
C LEU A 247 3.73 -2.78 -8.26
N TYR A 248 2.57 -2.77 -7.59
CA TYR A 248 1.46 -3.68 -7.90
C TYR A 248 0.92 -3.50 -9.33
N ASN A 249 0.91 -2.27 -9.85
CA ASN A 249 0.59 -1.98 -11.24
C ASN A 249 1.87 -1.90 -12.08
N VAL A 250 2.16 -3.02 -12.71
CA VAL A 250 3.34 -3.28 -13.55
C VAL A 250 3.28 -2.65 -14.95
N SER A 251 2.26 -1.82 -15.24
CA SER A 251 2.23 -1.06 -16.49
C SER A 251 3.45 -0.16 -16.62
N LEU A 252 4.15 -0.27 -17.75
CA LEU A 252 5.36 0.51 -18.02
C LEU A 252 5.13 2.02 -17.90
N ASP A 253 3.94 2.52 -18.24
CA ASP A 253 3.61 3.94 -18.13
C ASP A 253 3.47 4.39 -16.67
N VAL A 254 2.89 3.54 -15.82
CA VAL A 254 2.79 3.78 -14.37
C VAL A 254 4.19 3.78 -13.73
N LEU A 255 5.02 2.79 -14.05
CA LEU A 255 6.39 2.70 -13.56
C LEU A 255 7.25 3.91 -13.99
N LYS A 256 7.15 4.32 -15.27
CA LYS A 256 7.80 5.55 -15.77
C LYS A 256 7.27 6.81 -15.08
N GLY A 257 5.97 6.88 -14.83
CA GLY A 257 5.32 7.95 -14.08
C GLY A 257 5.87 8.05 -12.65
N LEU A 258 6.01 6.92 -11.96
CA LEU A 258 6.59 6.84 -10.62
C LEU A 258 8.07 7.30 -10.62
N CYS A 259 8.89 6.77 -11.53
CA CYS A 259 10.30 7.16 -11.67
C CYS A 259 10.45 8.67 -11.90
N LYS A 260 9.64 9.24 -12.81
CA LYS A 260 9.61 10.68 -13.10
C LYS A 260 9.24 11.49 -11.86
N THR A 261 8.26 11.03 -11.08
CA THR A 261 7.83 11.67 -9.84
C THR A 261 8.97 11.72 -8.82
N ILE A 262 9.60 10.59 -8.55
CA ILE A 262 10.72 10.48 -7.59
C ILE A 262 11.86 11.40 -8.00
N LYS A 263 12.31 11.32 -9.27
CA LYS A 263 13.39 12.16 -9.80
C LYS A 263 13.09 13.65 -9.73
N SER A 264 11.83 14.02 -9.97
CA SER A 264 11.42 15.41 -9.86
C SER A 264 11.50 15.84 -8.40
N ILE A 265 10.86 15.12 -7.48
CA ILE A 265 10.80 15.46 -6.05
C ILE A 265 12.19 15.55 -5.41
N ASP A 266 13.11 14.65 -5.78
CA ASP A 266 14.50 14.63 -5.34
C ASP A 266 15.40 15.61 -6.13
N SER A 267 14.92 16.82 -6.41
CA SER A 267 15.65 17.86 -7.15
C SER A 267 16.57 18.75 -6.28
N PRO A 268 17.26 18.15 -5.29
CA PRO A 268 18.68 18.41 -5.09
C PRO A 268 19.53 17.13 -4.96
N LYS A 269 18.98 15.96 -5.34
CA LYS A 269 19.62 14.62 -5.27
C LYS A 269 20.15 14.26 -3.89
N LYS A 270 19.33 14.47 -2.86
CA LYS A 270 19.70 14.21 -1.46
C LYS A 270 18.76 13.24 -0.75
N ALA A 271 17.59 12.96 -1.33
CA ALA A 271 16.58 12.16 -0.67
C ALA A 271 17.03 10.71 -0.59
N ARG A 272 16.83 10.12 0.59
CA ARG A 272 16.84 8.67 0.75
C ARG A 272 15.45 8.17 0.38
N ILE A 273 15.35 7.16 -0.47
CA ILE A 273 14.07 6.61 -0.94
C ILE A 273 13.86 5.27 -0.26
N LEU A 274 12.90 5.15 0.63
CA LEU A 274 12.61 3.91 1.35
C LEU A 274 11.35 3.27 0.78
N LEU A 275 11.51 2.10 0.15
CA LEU A 275 10.42 1.37 -0.48
C LEU A 275 10.24 0.01 0.16
N SER A 276 9.02 -0.32 0.55
CA SER A 276 8.64 -1.70 0.85
C SER A 276 7.93 -2.30 -0.34
N VAL A 277 8.45 -3.41 -0.86
CA VAL A 277 7.96 -4.07 -2.06
C VAL A 277 7.47 -5.46 -1.70
N ARG A 278 6.20 -5.75 -1.97
CA ARG A 278 5.67 -7.11 -2.02
C ARG A 278 5.81 -7.61 -3.45
N TRP A 279 6.75 -8.52 -3.67
CA TRP A 279 6.98 -9.10 -4.98
C TRP A 279 5.86 -10.07 -5.37
N ARG A 280 5.14 -9.75 -6.43
CA ARG A 280 4.11 -10.61 -7.03
C ARG A 280 4.55 -11.13 -8.40
N LYS A 281 5.22 -10.25 -9.16
CA LYS A 281 5.69 -10.51 -10.52
C LYS A 281 7.12 -10.01 -10.66
N PRO A 282 8.11 -10.73 -10.11
CA PRO A 282 9.46 -10.21 -9.97
C PRO A 282 10.12 -9.72 -11.26
N GLU A 283 9.82 -10.34 -12.39
CA GLU A 283 10.34 -9.88 -13.68
C GLU A 283 9.76 -8.53 -14.12
N GLU A 284 8.46 -8.33 -13.95
CA GLU A 284 7.77 -7.10 -14.37
C GLU A 284 8.03 -5.96 -13.37
N GLU A 285 8.03 -6.25 -12.08
CA GLU A 285 8.31 -5.27 -11.01
C GLU A 285 9.78 -4.79 -11.03
N ARG A 286 10.71 -5.65 -11.44
CA ARG A 286 12.15 -5.33 -11.56
C ARG A 286 12.42 -4.16 -12.52
N VAL A 287 11.57 -3.97 -13.52
CA VAL A 287 11.67 -2.88 -14.50
C VAL A 287 11.74 -1.51 -13.81
N PHE A 288 11.07 -1.33 -12.67
CA PHE A 288 11.18 -0.10 -11.88
C PHE A 288 12.63 0.19 -11.44
N PHE A 289 13.30 -0.82 -10.88
CA PHE A 289 14.67 -0.67 -10.39
C PHE A 289 15.65 -0.44 -11.53
N GLU A 290 15.44 -1.10 -12.68
CA GLU A 290 16.23 -0.87 -13.90
C GLU A 290 16.07 0.57 -14.41
N LEU A 291 14.83 1.08 -14.49
CA LEU A 291 14.54 2.47 -14.88
C LEU A 291 15.16 3.47 -13.91
N MET A 292 15.10 3.21 -12.61
CA MET A 292 15.71 4.07 -11.59
C MET A 292 17.25 4.06 -11.70
N ARG A 293 17.84 2.89 -11.94
CA ARG A 293 19.29 2.75 -12.21
C ARG A 293 19.72 3.56 -13.42
N ASP A 294 18.97 3.49 -14.52
CA ASP A 294 19.21 4.29 -15.71
C ASP A 294 19.07 5.81 -15.45
N ASN A 295 18.33 6.19 -14.41
CA ASN A 295 18.20 7.57 -13.96
C ASN A 295 19.23 7.99 -12.89
N GLY A 296 20.24 7.16 -12.61
CA GLY A 296 21.32 7.46 -11.68
C GLY A 296 20.94 7.28 -10.22
N TYR A 297 20.06 6.31 -9.93
CA TYR A 297 19.75 5.87 -8.58
C TYR A 297 20.24 4.44 -8.36
N ASP A 298 20.74 4.14 -7.18
CA ASP A 298 21.02 2.77 -6.77
C ASP A 298 20.13 2.38 -5.60
N PHE A 299 19.64 1.14 -5.61
CA PHE A 299 18.77 0.59 -4.58
C PHE A 299 19.43 -0.62 -3.92
N GLU A 300 19.61 -0.50 -2.62
CA GLU A 300 20.19 -1.53 -1.76
C GLU A 300 19.09 -2.17 -0.92
N LEU A 301 19.14 -3.49 -0.76
CA LEU A 301 18.26 -4.19 0.18
C LEU A 301 18.63 -3.77 1.61
N LEU A 302 17.66 -3.31 2.39
CA LEU A 302 17.84 -3.15 3.82
C LEU A 302 17.73 -4.50 4.50
N GLU A 303 18.78 -4.85 5.26
CA GLU A 303 18.74 -6.02 6.12
C GLU A 303 17.55 -5.93 7.07
N HIS A 304 16.71 -6.96 7.04
CA HIS A 304 15.70 -7.17 8.05
C HIS A 304 16.38 -7.57 9.37
N ASP A 305 15.70 -7.37 10.50
CA ASP A 305 16.09 -8.02 11.76
C ASP A 305 16.12 -9.54 11.58
N ASP A 306 16.74 -10.28 12.52
CA ASP A 306 16.99 -11.73 12.53
C ASP A 306 15.71 -12.60 12.47
N SER A 307 14.91 -12.37 11.43
CA SER A 307 13.69 -13.06 11.11
C SER A 307 14.07 -14.36 10.42
N PRO A 308 13.52 -15.51 10.83
CA PRO A 308 13.71 -16.77 10.12
C PRO A 308 13.15 -16.75 8.70
N TYR A 309 12.44 -15.68 8.31
CA TYR A 309 11.82 -15.49 7.01
C TYR A 309 12.54 -14.44 6.15
N ALA A 310 13.67 -13.90 6.62
CA ALA A 310 14.41 -12.87 5.89
C ALA A 310 14.92 -13.41 4.54
N CYS A 311 14.64 -12.67 3.48
CA CYS A 311 15.23 -12.90 2.16
C CYS A 311 16.39 -11.92 1.94
N HIS A 312 17.59 -12.45 1.68
CA HIS A 312 18.81 -11.65 1.43
C HIS A 312 19.12 -11.44 -0.06
N LEU A 313 18.19 -11.81 -0.95
CA LEU A 313 18.35 -11.57 -2.38
C LEU A 313 18.09 -10.10 -2.69
N ASN A 314 18.99 -9.46 -3.43
CA ASN A 314 18.72 -8.10 -3.91
C ASN A 314 17.63 -8.11 -5.02
N TRP A 315 17.25 -6.93 -5.51
CA TRP A 315 16.20 -6.80 -6.53
C TRP A 315 16.59 -7.41 -7.90
N GLU A 316 17.88 -7.54 -8.20
CA GLU A 316 18.37 -8.20 -9.43
C GLU A 316 18.24 -9.73 -9.34
N GLU A 317 18.34 -10.25 -8.12
CA GLU A 317 18.32 -11.67 -7.82
C GLU A 317 16.91 -12.19 -7.53
N PHE A 318 16.10 -11.49 -6.73
CA PHE A 318 14.79 -11.99 -6.29
C PHE A 318 13.89 -12.34 -7.46
N GLY A 319 13.41 -13.59 -7.49
CA GLY A 319 12.54 -14.13 -8.53
C GLY A 319 13.16 -14.16 -9.93
N ASN A 320 14.48 -13.96 -10.08
CA ASN A 320 15.14 -14.04 -11.37
C ASN A 320 15.45 -15.51 -11.72
N PRO A 321 14.85 -16.09 -12.78
CA PRO A 321 15.05 -17.52 -13.10
C PRO A 321 16.49 -17.84 -13.53
N LYS A 322 17.26 -16.83 -13.93
CA LYS A 322 18.68 -16.97 -14.29
C LYS A 322 19.61 -16.89 -13.07
N SER A 323 19.10 -16.44 -11.92
CA SER A 323 19.89 -16.32 -10.68
C SER A 323 19.93 -17.66 -9.95
N LYS A 324 21.15 -18.22 -9.80
CA LYS A 324 21.36 -19.44 -9.00
C LYS A 324 20.88 -19.25 -7.55
N LYS A 325 21.17 -18.09 -6.96
CA LYS A 325 20.76 -17.78 -5.58
C LYS A 325 19.24 -17.70 -5.43
N SER A 326 18.55 -17.14 -6.43
CA SER A 326 17.08 -17.13 -6.48
C SER A 326 16.52 -18.54 -6.50
N ASN A 327 16.99 -19.37 -7.43
CA ASN A 327 16.54 -20.75 -7.57
C ASN A 327 16.82 -21.58 -6.30
N GLU A 328 17.97 -21.36 -5.66
CA GLU A 328 18.30 -21.98 -4.36
C GLU A 328 17.38 -21.48 -3.25
N PHE A 329 17.09 -20.18 -3.18
CA PHE A 329 16.18 -19.61 -2.18
C PHE A 329 14.78 -20.21 -2.30
N PHE A 330 14.16 -20.18 -3.47
CA PHE A 330 12.80 -20.73 -3.64
C PHE A 330 12.76 -22.26 -3.55
N GLY A 331 13.86 -22.95 -3.86
CA GLY A 331 13.97 -24.41 -3.77
C GLY A 331 14.27 -24.95 -2.37
N ASN A 332 14.99 -24.19 -1.53
CA ASN A 332 15.45 -24.65 -0.21
C ASN A 332 14.69 -24.01 0.96
N ASN A 333 13.85 -23.00 0.70
CA ASN A 333 12.96 -22.44 1.70
C ASN A 333 11.55 -23.01 1.54
N TYR A 334 10.86 -23.13 2.67
CA TYR A 334 9.55 -23.77 2.75
C TYR A 334 8.53 -22.82 3.39
N ALA A 335 7.28 -22.97 2.96
CA ALA A 335 6.09 -22.44 3.61
C ALA A 335 5.26 -23.59 4.18
N LYS A 336 4.39 -23.26 5.12
CA LYS A 336 3.38 -24.16 5.64
C LYS A 336 2.09 -23.96 4.84
N VAL A 337 1.46 -25.06 4.42
CA VAL A 337 0.22 -25.11 3.65
C VAL A 337 -0.63 -26.21 4.25
N ASP A 338 -1.74 -25.87 4.90
CA ASP A 338 -2.59 -26.84 5.61
C ASP A 338 -1.78 -27.74 6.57
N GLY A 339 -0.84 -27.14 7.30
CA GLY A 339 0.09 -27.83 8.21
C GLY A 339 1.26 -28.57 7.53
N GLU A 340 1.21 -28.80 6.22
CA GLU A 340 2.27 -29.48 5.46
C GLU A 340 3.38 -28.51 5.02
N SER A 341 4.61 -29.02 4.88
CA SER A 341 5.77 -28.20 4.49
C SER A 341 5.98 -28.27 2.98
N LYS A 342 5.83 -27.16 2.27
CA LYS A 342 5.96 -27.08 0.80
C LYS A 342 7.09 -26.12 0.39
N PRO A 343 7.99 -26.47 -0.55
CA PRO A 343 8.99 -25.53 -1.07
C PRO A 343 8.32 -24.29 -1.67
N LEU A 344 8.91 -23.11 -1.50
CA LEU A 344 8.30 -21.86 -2.00
C LEU A 344 8.05 -21.88 -3.51
N LYS A 345 8.95 -22.48 -4.29
CA LYS A 345 8.78 -22.64 -5.75
C LYS A 345 7.57 -23.48 -6.16
N ASP A 346 7.04 -24.30 -5.24
CA ASP A 346 5.96 -25.24 -5.51
C ASP A 346 4.61 -24.75 -4.94
N VAL A 347 4.58 -23.61 -4.23
CA VAL A 347 3.35 -22.96 -3.74
C VAL A 347 2.61 -22.30 -4.91
N CYS A 348 1.34 -22.62 -5.10
CA CYS A 348 0.44 -22.05 -6.10
C CYS A 348 -0.74 -21.31 -5.46
N GLU A 349 -1.64 -20.75 -6.28
CA GLU A 349 -2.84 -20.05 -5.81
C GLU A 349 -3.76 -20.94 -4.94
N ASP A 350 -4.00 -22.18 -5.38
CA ASP A 350 -4.85 -23.11 -4.63
C ASP A 350 -4.27 -23.45 -3.24
N ASP A 351 -2.94 -23.42 -3.09
CA ASP A 351 -2.30 -23.61 -1.78
C ASP A 351 -2.54 -22.40 -0.86
N MET A 352 -2.49 -21.19 -1.41
CA MET A 352 -2.73 -19.97 -0.63
C MET A 352 -4.17 -19.90 -0.12
N ASP A 353 -5.13 -20.45 -0.86
CA ASP A 353 -6.55 -20.50 -0.48
C ASP A 353 -6.82 -21.41 0.74
N VAL A 354 -5.92 -22.36 1.02
CA VAL A 354 -6.04 -23.29 2.16
C VAL A 354 -5.06 -22.98 3.31
N MET A 355 -4.20 -21.98 3.15
CA MET A 355 -3.35 -21.50 4.24
C MET A 355 -4.21 -20.89 5.36
N THR A 356 -3.85 -21.18 6.60
CA THR A 356 -4.32 -20.38 7.74
C THR A 356 -3.74 -18.97 7.68
N ASP A 357 -4.35 -18.00 8.38
CA ASP A 357 -3.84 -16.61 8.43
C ASP A 357 -2.37 -16.54 8.86
N ASP A 358 -1.96 -17.35 9.85
CA ASP A 358 -0.59 -17.41 10.34
C ASP A 358 0.38 -18.00 9.30
N GLU A 359 -0.06 -19.00 8.53
CA GLU A 359 0.72 -19.59 7.44
C GLU A 359 0.90 -18.62 6.28
N PHE A 360 -0.19 -17.94 5.90
CA PHE A 360 -0.17 -16.93 4.85
C PHE A 360 0.69 -15.74 5.23
N ASP A 361 0.58 -15.21 6.46
CA ASP A 361 1.41 -14.09 6.93
C ASP A 361 2.91 -14.46 6.94
N GLN A 362 3.24 -15.71 7.30
CA GLN A 362 4.61 -16.22 7.19
C GLN A 362 5.07 -16.32 5.74
N PHE A 363 4.24 -16.85 4.85
CA PHE A 363 4.54 -16.93 3.43
C PHE A 363 4.80 -15.53 2.85
N GLU A 364 3.88 -14.60 3.06
CA GLU A 364 3.93 -13.20 2.61
C GLU A 364 5.20 -12.48 3.04
N ARG A 365 5.62 -12.65 4.30
CA ARG A 365 6.86 -12.07 4.85
C ARG A 365 8.11 -12.37 4.02
N ARG A 366 8.14 -13.49 3.27
CA ARG A 366 9.27 -13.89 2.44
C ARG A 366 9.31 -13.15 1.09
N PHE A 367 8.18 -12.58 0.68
CA PHE A 367 8.02 -11.85 -0.58
C PHE A 367 8.02 -10.33 -0.36
N ILE A 368 8.06 -9.87 0.89
CA ILE A 368 8.17 -8.46 1.23
C ILE A 368 9.62 -8.12 1.53
N GLN A 369 10.15 -7.12 0.83
CA GLN A 369 11.50 -6.63 1.02
C GLN A 369 11.51 -5.11 1.11
N VAL A 370 12.36 -4.57 1.99
CA VAL A 370 12.54 -3.13 2.14
C VAL A 370 13.84 -2.71 1.46
N TYR A 371 13.75 -1.74 0.56
CA TYR A 371 14.87 -1.20 -0.20
C TYR A 371 15.13 0.25 0.17
N ILE A 372 16.41 0.64 0.19
CA ILE A 372 16.83 2.04 0.27
C ILE A 372 17.48 2.46 -1.05
N GLY A 373 16.91 3.47 -1.68
CA GLY A 373 17.41 4.14 -2.87
C GLY A 373 18.13 5.44 -2.54
N LYS A 374 19.16 5.77 -3.31
CA LYS A 374 19.85 7.08 -3.28
C LYS A 374 20.34 7.44 -4.68
N SER A 375 20.50 8.73 -4.96
CA SER A 375 21.16 9.14 -6.20
C SER A 375 22.68 8.85 -6.12
N ASN A 376 23.30 8.58 -7.26
CA ASN A 376 24.73 8.28 -7.39
C ASN A 376 25.63 9.53 -7.50
N ASP A 377 25.04 10.72 -7.62
CA ASP A 377 25.75 11.99 -7.86
C ASP A 377 26.40 12.58 -6.60
#